data_AF-A0A6A3LVL3-F1
#
_entry.id   AF-A0A6A3LVL3-F1
#
_cell.length_a   1.000
_cell.length_b   1.000
_cell.length_c   1.000
_cell.angle_alpha   90.00
_cell.angle_beta   90.00
_cell.angle_gamma   90.00
#
_symmetry.space_group_name_H-M   'P 1'
#
loop_
_entity.id
_entity.type
_entity.pdbx_description
1 polymer ?
#
loop_
_entity_poly.entity_id
_entity_poly.type
_entity_poly.pdbx_seq_one_letter_code
_entity_poly.pdbx_strand_id
1 'polypeptide(L)'
;MTSTKTPRVTLLDGGTGEELFARGLPDDRRIWSATALVHEQHHTLLREVHTSFLTAGADCITSLAGRVARKACDQWTEASTDTTRQKPKVCGSLPPLLDSYRPDKVPKHEEGVRLYAMIAKALKPFVDCYLAETLSSVQEAKMALLGVQQVWCGNERGSTPASVMVSFTLNSQGRIRSGENVCDAARELLDFTAGISGAELQAILFNCSQPEAICKALRELHDDEHTRGSLNSRGVRLGAYANRLTVIPDEWALAESSEPQAMRTDLAVERYSNFVSQWIELGAEFVGGCCGIGPEYIANIHKMLQGQGRR
;
A
#
# COMPACT_ATOMS: atom_id res chain seq x y z
N MET A 1 19.93 -28.20 14.85
CA MET A 1 18.74 -27.94 14.02
C MET A 1 18.20 -26.58 14.41
N THR A 2 18.64 -25.52 13.73
CA THR A 2 18.07 -24.19 13.90
C THR A 2 16.63 -24.26 13.41
N SER A 3 15.66 -24.16 14.32
CA SER A 3 14.25 -23.98 13.98
C SER A 3 14.15 -22.74 13.11
N THR A 4 14.02 -22.91 11.79
CA THR A 4 13.78 -21.81 10.85
C THR A 4 12.35 -21.35 11.09
N LYS A 5 12.20 -20.41 12.01
CA LYS A 5 10.92 -19.80 12.36
C LYS A 5 10.31 -19.25 11.07
N THR A 6 9.10 -19.70 10.72
CA THR A 6 8.38 -19.23 9.53
C THR A 6 8.31 -17.70 9.56
N PRO A 7 8.71 -16.98 8.49
CA PRO A 7 8.76 -15.53 8.52
C PRO A 7 7.35 -14.96 8.72
N ARG A 8 7.25 -14.00 9.65
CA ARG A 8 5.99 -13.35 10.00
C ARG A 8 5.57 -12.43 8.86
N VAL A 9 4.33 -12.61 8.40
CA VAL A 9 3.72 -11.78 7.35
C VAL A 9 2.92 -10.66 8.01
N THR A 10 3.06 -9.44 7.50
CA THR A 10 2.26 -8.28 7.90
C THR A 10 1.04 -8.17 7.00
N LEU A 11 -0.16 -8.16 7.60
CA LEU A 11 -1.42 -8.01 6.87
C LEU A 11 -1.82 -6.53 6.80
N LEU A 12 -1.83 -5.96 5.59
CA LEU A 12 -2.40 -4.66 5.29
C LEU A 12 -3.93 -4.75 5.23
N ASP A 13 -4.59 -3.60 5.16
CA ASP A 13 -6.04 -3.49 4.98
C ASP A 13 -6.48 -3.73 3.52
N GLY A 14 -7.71 -3.33 3.20
CA GLY A 14 -8.33 -3.51 1.90
C GLY A 14 -8.79 -2.18 1.26
N GLY A 15 -9.65 -2.27 0.25
CA GLY A 15 -10.15 -1.12 -0.48
C GLY A 15 -11.15 -0.28 0.32
N THR A 16 -10.79 0.95 0.68
CA THR A 16 -11.65 1.85 1.48
C THR A 16 -12.88 2.36 0.72
N GLY A 17 -12.78 2.61 -0.59
CA GLY A 17 -13.83 3.28 -1.37
C GLY A 17 -15.18 2.55 -1.36
N GLU A 18 -15.19 1.28 -1.76
CA GLU A 18 -16.43 0.48 -1.77
C GLU A 18 -17.03 0.30 -0.37
N GLU A 19 -16.19 0.20 0.65
CA GLU A 19 -16.64 0.10 2.04
C GLU A 19 -17.31 1.39 2.53
N LEU A 20 -16.87 2.57 2.06
CA LEU A 20 -17.52 3.84 2.34
C LEU A 20 -18.87 3.93 1.63
N PHE A 21 -18.94 3.55 0.35
CA PHE A 21 -20.21 3.55 -0.40
C PHE A 21 -21.23 2.59 0.21
N ALA A 22 -20.80 1.38 0.60
CA ALA A 22 -21.64 0.39 1.26
C ALA A 22 -22.23 0.90 2.60
N ARG A 23 -21.62 1.90 3.23
CA ARG A 23 -22.09 2.51 4.48
C ARG A 23 -22.77 3.87 4.26
N GLY A 24 -23.00 4.27 3.02
CA GLY A 24 -23.81 5.45 2.68
C GLY A 24 -23.03 6.75 2.44
N LEU A 25 -21.72 6.69 2.16
CA LEU A 25 -21.05 7.84 1.55
C LEU A 25 -21.68 8.12 0.17
N PRO A 26 -21.92 9.39 -0.19
CA PRO A 26 -22.33 9.73 -1.55
C PRO A 26 -21.35 9.17 -2.58
N ASP A 27 -21.87 8.40 -3.54
CA ASP A 27 -21.06 7.81 -4.60
C ASP A 27 -20.74 8.88 -5.67
N ASP A 28 -19.71 9.69 -5.39
CA ASP A 28 -19.04 10.52 -6.40
C ASP A 28 -17.66 9.93 -6.67
N ARG A 29 -17.57 9.04 -7.66
CA ARG A 29 -16.35 8.31 -8.04
C ARG A 29 -15.15 9.21 -8.33
N ARG A 30 -15.34 10.50 -8.61
CA ARG A 30 -14.25 11.46 -8.89
C ARG A 30 -13.63 12.06 -7.64
N ILE A 31 -14.43 12.31 -6.60
CA ILE A 31 -14.00 13.06 -5.41
C ILE A 31 -14.37 12.40 -4.08
N TRP A 32 -14.90 11.18 -4.07
CA TRP A 32 -15.35 10.49 -2.85
C TRP A 32 -14.28 10.50 -1.74
N SER A 33 -13.01 10.33 -2.11
CA SER A 33 -11.90 10.30 -1.16
C SER A 33 -11.67 11.67 -0.51
N ALA A 34 -11.74 12.75 -1.30
CA ALA A 34 -11.70 14.11 -0.81
C ALA A 34 -12.94 14.43 0.05
N THR A 35 -14.14 13.99 -0.37
CA THR A 35 -15.39 14.15 0.38
C THR A 35 -15.30 13.51 1.77
N ALA A 36 -14.82 12.26 1.84
CA ALA A 36 -14.63 11.53 3.09
C ALA A 36 -13.55 12.16 3.99
N LEU A 37 -12.51 12.76 3.39
CA LEU A 37 -11.42 13.42 4.12
C LEU A 37 -11.83 14.79 4.67
N VAL A 38 -12.44 15.64 3.85
CA VAL A 38 -12.68 17.06 4.15
C VAL A 38 -13.92 17.29 5.01
N HIS A 39 -14.98 16.50 4.82
CA HIS A 39 -16.23 16.71 5.54
C HIS A 39 -16.30 15.87 6.81
N GLU A 40 -16.23 16.54 7.97
CA GLU A 40 -16.22 15.90 9.29
C GLU A 40 -17.39 14.95 9.55
N GLN A 41 -18.56 15.23 8.95
CA GLN A 41 -19.73 14.37 9.02
C GLN A 41 -19.49 12.93 8.53
N HIS A 42 -18.50 12.72 7.65
CA HIS A 42 -18.12 11.41 7.12
C HIS A 42 -16.95 10.77 7.89
N HIS A 43 -16.34 11.46 8.87
CA HIS A 43 -15.21 10.89 9.61
C HIS A 43 -15.60 9.69 10.46
N THR A 44 -16.82 9.66 11.00
CA THR A 44 -17.32 8.47 11.72
C THR A 44 -17.41 7.28 10.77
N LEU A 45 -17.91 7.49 9.56
CA LEU A 45 -17.96 6.45 8.52
C LEU A 45 -16.57 5.89 8.21
N LEU A 46 -15.59 6.76 8.00
CA LEU A 46 -14.23 6.37 7.71
C LEU A 46 -13.57 5.62 8.89
N ARG A 47 -13.86 6.02 10.13
CA ARG A 47 -13.41 5.26 11.32
C ARG A 47 -14.02 3.86 11.35
N GLU A 48 -15.30 3.72 11.02
CA GLU A 48 -15.98 2.42 10.99
C GLU A 48 -15.39 1.50 9.92
N VAL A 49 -15.03 2.04 8.75
CA VAL A 49 -14.31 1.30 7.70
C VAL A 49 -12.92 0.86 8.19
N HIS A 50 -12.13 1.74 8.80
CA HIS A 50 -10.85 1.33 9.36
C HIS A 50 -11.02 0.28 10.47
N THR A 51 -12.02 0.44 11.33
CA THR A 51 -12.33 -0.50 12.42
C THR A 51 -12.76 -1.87 11.89
N SER A 52 -13.45 -1.94 10.75
CA SER A 52 -13.84 -3.21 10.14
C SER A 52 -12.61 -3.99 9.65
N PHE A 53 -11.63 -3.35 9.03
CA PHE A 53 -10.36 -3.99 8.64
C PHE A 53 -9.51 -4.40 9.85
N LEU A 54 -9.48 -3.60 10.90
CA LEU A 54 -8.83 -3.98 12.15
C LEU A 54 -9.52 -5.21 12.76
N THR A 55 -10.84 -5.25 12.80
CA THR A 55 -11.59 -6.42 13.28
C THR A 55 -11.35 -7.66 12.41
N ALA A 56 -11.19 -7.47 11.10
CA ALA A 56 -10.82 -8.53 10.16
C ALA A 56 -9.38 -9.05 10.32
N GLY A 57 -8.54 -8.40 11.11
CA GLY A 57 -7.20 -8.89 11.44
C GLY A 57 -6.04 -8.13 10.80
N ALA A 58 -6.27 -6.98 10.16
CA ALA A 58 -5.20 -6.16 9.58
C ALA A 58 -4.20 -5.66 10.65
N ASP A 59 -2.90 -5.81 10.41
CA ASP A 59 -1.84 -5.20 11.22
C ASP A 59 -1.68 -3.70 10.93
N CYS A 60 -2.05 -3.27 9.72
CA CYS A 60 -1.90 -1.89 9.27
C CYS A 60 -3.18 -1.42 8.57
N ILE A 61 -3.51 -0.14 8.76
CA ILE A 61 -4.54 0.54 7.96
C ILE A 61 -3.89 1.68 7.17
N THR A 62 -4.39 1.91 5.96
CA THR A 62 -3.85 2.87 5.01
C THR A 62 -4.80 4.05 4.88
N SER A 63 -4.30 5.29 5.01
CA SER A 63 -5.18 6.46 4.96
C SER A 63 -4.48 7.76 4.62
N LEU A 64 -5.17 8.60 3.84
CA LEU A 64 -4.90 10.03 3.68
C LEU A 64 -5.46 10.86 4.84
N ALA A 65 -6.41 10.32 5.59
CA ALA A 65 -7.03 10.95 6.77
C ALA A 65 -6.32 10.50 8.05
N GLY A 66 -5.01 10.77 8.17
CA GLY A 66 -4.16 10.22 9.22
C GLY A 66 -4.73 10.35 10.64
N ARG A 67 -5.31 11.51 10.99
CA ARG A 67 -5.97 11.74 12.30
C ARG A 67 -7.14 10.77 12.55
N VAL A 68 -7.97 10.54 11.55
CA VAL A 68 -9.15 9.67 11.62
C VAL A 68 -8.70 8.21 11.77
N ALA A 69 -7.71 7.79 10.98
CA ALA A 69 -7.12 6.47 11.06
C ALA A 69 -6.45 6.21 12.43
N ARG A 70 -5.66 7.17 12.94
CA ARG A 70 -5.05 7.06 14.27
C ARG A 70 -6.10 6.86 15.37
N LYS A 71 -7.16 7.66 15.34
CA LYS A 71 -8.27 7.53 16.28
C LYS A 71 -8.93 6.15 16.21
N ALA A 72 -9.10 5.59 15.01
CA ALA A 72 -9.64 4.24 14.84
C ALA A 72 -8.70 3.18 15.45
N CYS A 73 -7.39 3.25 15.20
CA CYS A 73 -6.42 2.33 15.81
C CYS A 73 -6.40 2.42 17.34
N ASP A 74 -6.40 3.64 17.90
CA ASP A 74 -6.34 3.84 19.35
C ASP A 74 -7.61 3.30 20.03
N GLN A 75 -8.79 3.65 19.50
CA GLN A 75 -10.07 3.17 20.03
C GLN A 75 -10.22 1.65 19.91
N TRP A 76 -9.79 1.07 18.78
CA TRP A 76 -9.79 -0.38 18.61
C TRP A 76 -8.84 -1.07 19.59
N THR A 77 -7.65 -0.49 19.83
CA THR A 77 -6.68 -1.04 20.79
C THR A 77 -7.21 -1.00 22.22
N GLU A 78 -7.86 0.10 22.62
CA GLU A 78 -8.49 0.24 23.93
C GLU A 78 -9.65 -0.75 24.14
N ALA A 79 -10.41 -1.05 23.09
CA ALA A 79 -11.54 -1.97 23.13
C ALA A 79 -11.16 -3.45 22.95
N SER A 80 -9.97 -3.74 22.40
CA SER A 80 -9.53 -5.10 22.09
C SER A 80 -9.24 -5.90 23.37
N THR A 81 -9.85 -7.08 23.48
CA THR A 81 -9.55 -8.05 24.53
C THR A 81 -8.43 -9.02 24.15
N ASP A 82 -8.02 -9.03 22.87
CA ASP A 82 -6.92 -9.84 22.37
C ASP A 82 -5.58 -9.18 22.67
N THR A 83 -4.97 -9.62 23.78
CA THR A 83 -3.65 -9.15 24.23
C THR A 83 -2.49 -9.73 23.43
N THR A 84 -2.72 -10.73 22.57
CA THR A 84 -1.67 -11.33 21.73
C THR A 84 -1.37 -10.49 20.50
N ARG A 85 -2.34 -9.68 20.07
CA ARG A 85 -2.22 -8.85 18.88
C ARG A 85 -1.52 -7.53 19.18
N GLN A 86 -0.52 -7.22 18.37
CA GLN A 86 0.20 -5.95 18.47
C GLN A 86 -0.70 -4.78 18.11
N LYS A 87 -0.41 -3.60 18.69
CA LYS A 87 -1.07 -2.34 18.33
C LYS A 87 -0.97 -2.13 16.81
N PRO A 88 -2.11 -1.94 16.11
CA PRO A 88 -2.10 -1.71 14.68
C PRO A 88 -1.38 -0.42 14.30
N LYS A 89 -0.78 -0.41 13.11
CA LYS A 89 -0.09 0.76 12.56
C LYS A 89 -0.96 1.54 11.58
N VAL A 90 -0.72 2.84 11.49
CA VAL A 90 -1.28 3.71 10.46
C VAL A 90 -0.22 3.96 9.39
N CYS A 91 -0.50 3.53 8.18
CA CYS A 91 0.26 3.83 6.97
C CYS A 91 -0.31 5.10 6.33
N GLY A 92 0.49 6.17 6.32
CA GLY A 92 0.14 7.42 5.64
C GLY A 92 0.22 7.24 4.13
N SER A 93 -0.93 7.20 3.46
CA SER A 93 -1.01 7.04 2.01
C SER A 93 -0.41 8.27 1.31
N LEU A 94 0.53 8.05 0.40
CA LEU A 94 1.02 9.03 -0.57
C LEU A 94 0.60 8.53 -1.96
N PRO A 95 -0.61 8.88 -2.42
CA PRO A 95 -1.18 8.37 -3.67
C PRO A 95 -0.46 8.98 -4.89
N PRO A 96 -0.78 8.52 -6.11
CA PRO A 96 -0.37 9.20 -7.34
C PRO A 96 -0.92 10.63 -7.32
N LEU A 97 -0.10 11.61 -7.71
CA LEU A 97 -0.49 13.02 -7.59
C LEU A 97 -1.53 13.43 -8.62
N LEU A 98 -1.55 12.75 -9.78
CA LEU A 98 -2.47 13.03 -10.87
C LEU A 98 -3.29 11.78 -11.20
N ASP A 99 -2.75 10.86 -12.00
CA ASP A 99 -3.53 9.71 -12.50
C ASP A 99 -2.76 8.41 -12.33
N SER A 100 -3.40 7.45 -11.65
CA SER A 100 -2.74 6.26 -11.10
C SER A 100 -2.15 5.32 -12.16
N TYR A 101 -2.67 5.30 -13.39
CA TYR A 101 -2.23 4.38 -14.44
C TYR A 101 -1.48 5.05 -15.58
N ARG A 102 -1.30 6.38 -15.51
CA ARG A 102 -0.79 7.20 -16.60
C ARG A 102 0.58 7.80 -16.26
N PRO A 103 1.68 7.07 -16.52
CA PRO A 103 3.03 7.56 -16.25
C PRO A 103 3.36 8.85 -17.02
N ASP A 104 2.72 9.07 -18.17
CA ASP A 104 2.82 10.29 -18.96
C ASP A 104 2.16 11.51 -18.31
N LYS A 105 1.26 11.31 -17.35
CA LYS A 105 0.64 12.37 -16.56
C LYS A 105 1.41 12.68 -15.26
N VAL A 106 2.50 11.98 -14.94
CA VAL A 106 3.31 12.27 -13.74
C VAL A 106 3.83 13.72 -13.80
N PRO A 107 3.70 14.51 -12.72
CA PRO A 107 4.12 15.91 -12.73
C PRO A 107 5.63 16.06 -12.89
N LYS A 108 6.08 17.28 -13.21
CA LYS A 108 7.52 17.60 -13.21
C LYS A 108 8.11 17.37 -11.82
N HIS A 109 9.36 16.91 -11.78
CA HIS A 109 10.03 16.45 -10.56
C HIS A 109 9.91 17.43 -9.38
N GLU A 110 10.30 18.70 -9.55
CA GLU A 110 10.28 19.69 -8.48
C GLU A 110 8.88 19.92 -7.91
N GLU A 111 7.87 19.98 -8.78
CA GLU A 111 6.47 20.15 -8.39
C GLU A 111 5.93 18.90 -7.68
N GLY A 112 6.25 17.72 -8.19
CA GLY A 112 5.85 16.46 -7.56
C GLY A 112 6.44 16.29 -6.16
N VAL A 113 7.74 16.59 -5.99
CA VAL A 113 8.39 16.59 -4.67
C VAL A 113 7.70 17.56 -3.71
N ARG A 114 7.40 18.78 -4.16
CA ARG A 114 6.71 19.80 -3.36
C ARG A 114 5.33 19.33 -2.90
N LEU A 115 4.54 18.73 -3.79
CA LEU A 115 3.20 18.22 -3.47
C LEU A 115 3.26 17.04 -2.49
N TYR A 116 4.16 16.07 -2.71
CA TYR A 116 4.37 14.98 -1.76
C TYR A 116 4.82 15.47 -0.39
N ALA A 117 5.68 16.49 -0.31
CA ALA A 117 6.08 17.10 0.96
C ALA A 117 4.88 17.71 1.72
N MET A 118 3.92 18.32 1.02
CA MET A 118 2.69 18.84 1.64
C MET A 118 1.86 17.72 2.27
N ILE A 119 1.64 16.62 1.53
CA ILE A 119 0.89 15.46 2.02
C ILE A 119 1.63 14.83 3.21
N ALA A 120 2.93 14.58 3.06
CA ALA A 120 3.76 13.97 4.10
C ALA A 120 3.76 14.79 5.39
N LYS A 121 3.83 16.12 5.28
CA LYS A 121 3.76 17.06 6.42
C LYS A 121 2.42 17.00 7.14
N ALA A 122 1.31 16.93 6.41
CA ALA A 122 -0.02 16.82 7.00
C ALA A 122 -0.22 15.50 7.75
N LEU A 123 0.35 14.41 7.24
CA LEU A 123 0.25 13.08 7.82
C LEU A 123 1.19 12.84 9.01
N LYS A 124 2.36 13.49 9.04
CA LYS A 124 3.46 13.25 10.01
C LYS A 124 3.02 13.03 11.47
N PRO A 125 2.10 13.81 12.07
CA PRO A 125 1.75 13.66 13.48
C PRO A 125 0.94 12.39 13.79
N PHE A 126 0.42 11.71 12.78
CA PHE A 126 -0.60 10.68 12.95
C PHE A 126 -0.21 9.31 12.41
N VAL A 127 0.91 9.18 11.70
CA VAL A 127 1.28 7.96 10.96
C VAL A 127 2.52 7.29 11.55
N ASP A 128 2.57 5.96 11.50
CA ASP A 128 3.74 5.18 11.94
C ASP A 128 4.76 4.99 10.80
N CYS A 129 4.30 5.04 9.56
CA CYS A 129 5.10 4.95 8.34
C CYS A 129 4.31 5.58 7.18
N TYR A 130 5.00 5.81 6.06
CA TYR A 130 4.37 6.25 4.81
C TYR A 130 4.27 5.09 3.83
N LEU A 131 3.23 5.10 3.01
CA LEU A 131 3.02 4.15 1.92
C LEU A 131 2.76 4.95 0.64
N ALA A 132 3.80 5.11 -0.18
CA ALA A 132 3.68 5.73 -1.48
C ALA A 132 3.15 4.70 -2.47
N GLU A 133 1.86 4.77 -2.77
CA GLU A 133 1.13 3.66 -3.39
C GLU A 133 0.58 3.96 -4.76
N THR A 134 0.37 2.88 -5.52
CA THR A 134 -0.18 2.90 -6.88
C THR A 134 0.64 3.77 -7.84
N LEU A 135 1.94 3.88 -7.60
CA LEU A 135 2.80 4.73 -8.42
C LEU A 135 3.02 4.10 -9.79
N SER A 136 3.02 4.95 -10.81
CA SER A 136 3.07 4.51 -12.22
C SER A 136 4.48 4.52 -12.81
N SER A 137 5.47 5.06 -12.08
CA SER A 137 6.88 5.14 -12.50
C SER A 137 7.85 5.20 -11.31
N VAL A 138 9.09 4.76 -11.49
CA VAL A 138 10.17 4.92 -10.49
C VAL A 138 10.45 6.40 -10.21
N GLN A 139 10.31 7.24 -11.23
CA GLN A 139 10.52 8.67 -11.10
C GLN A 139 9.52 9.31 -10.11
N GLU A 140 8.24 8.90 -10.14
CA GLU A 140 7.25 9.34 -9.15
C GLU A 140 7.56 8.81 -7.74
N ALA A 141 8.05 7.57 -7.61
CA ALA A 141 8.51 7.01 -6.33
C ALA A 141 9.65 7.81 -5.71
N LYS A 142 10.62 8.25 -6.52
CA LYS A 142 11.68 9.16 -6.06
C LYS A 142 11.11 10.49 -5.57
N MET A 143 10.10 11.04 -6.25
CA MET A 143 9.45 12.28 -5.80
C MET A 143 8.80 12.12 -4.42
N ALA A 144 8.09 10.99 -4.20
CA ALA A 144 7.47 10.69 -2.91
C ALA A 144 8.52 10.55 -1.79
N LEU A 145 9.60 9.81 -2.04
CA LEU A 145 10.72 9.63 -1.10
C LEU A 145 11.38 10.97 -0.75
N LEU A 146 11.63 11.83 -1.73
CA LEU A 146 12.18 13.18 -1.51
C LEU A 146 11.20 14.09 -0.76
N GLY A 147 9.90 13.98 -1.05
CA GLY A 147 8.86 14.73 -0.33
C GLY A 147 8.82 14.37 1.15
N VAL A 148 8.91 13.07 1.49
CA VAL A 148 9.06 12.61 2.87
C VAL A 148 10.38 13.10 3.45
N GLN A 149 11.49 12.96 2.72
CA GLN A 149 12.79 13.47 3.15
C GLN A 149 12.71 14.94 3.55
N GLN A 150 12.11 15.84 2.77
CA GLN A 150 12.03 17.27 3.11
C GLN A 150 11.33 17.55 4.44
N VAL A 151 10.40 16.68 4.85
CA VAL A 151 9.62 16.81 6.10
C VAL A 151 10.39 16.26 7.32
N TRP A 152 11.36 15.38 7.08
CA TRP A 152 12.10 14.66 8.12
C TRP A 152 13.57 15.07 8.23
N CYS A 153 14.19 15.52 7.14
CA CYS A 153 15.44 16.27 7.11
C CYS A 153 15.19 17.72 7.52
N GLY A 154 15.33 18.02 8.80
CA GLY A 154 15.22 19.40 9.27
C GLY A 154 15.00 19.56 10.77
N ASN A 155 14.58 18.50 11.47
CA ASN A 155 14.32 18.58 12.90
C ASN A 155 15.25 17.63 13.67
N GLU A 156 16.13 18.24 14.45
CA GLU A 156 16.89 17.64 15.56
C GLU A 156 17.91 16.56 15.19
N ARG A 157 19.18 16.80 15.57
CA ARG A 157 20.23 15.76 15.55
C ARG A 157 19.72 14.56 16.34
N GLY A 158 19.55 13.42 15.67
CA GLY A 158 19.11 12.17 16.29
C GLY A 158 17.68 11.72 15.95
N SER A 159 16.93 12.46 15.14
CA SER A 159 15.62 11.99 14.65
C SER A 159 15.77 10.73 13.79
N THR A 160 15.01 9.69 14.13
CA THR A 160 14.90 8.47 13.32
C THR A 160 14.29 8.81 11.95
N PRO A 161 14.84 8.28 10.85
CA PRO A 161 14.25 8.42 9.52
C PRO A 161 12.79 7.95 9.50
N ALA A 162 11.97 8.54 8.64
CA ALA A 162 10.64 8.02 8.36
C ALA A 162 10.76 6.67 7.64
N SER A 163 10.06 5.65 8.10
CA SER A 163 9.88 4.42 7.32
C SER A 163 8.92 4.66 6.17
N VAL A 164 9.35 4.36 4.95
CA VAL A 164 8.57 4.52 3.72
C VAL A 164 8.50 3.20 2.98
N MET A 165 7.29 2.81 2.63
CA MET A 165 7.00 1.72 1.69
C MET A 165 6.66 2.33 0.33
N VAL A 166 7.17 1.74 -0.74
CA VAL A 166 6.87 2.16 -2.13
C VAL A 166 6.11 1.04 -2.82
N SER A 167 4.94 1.32 -3.37
CA SER A 167 4.12 0.36 -4.09
C SER A 167 3.83 0.83 -5.51
N PHE A 168 4.09 -0.04 -6.48
CA PHE A 168 3.89 0.23 -7.90
C PHE A 168 2.60 -0.41 -8.41
N THR A 169 1.95 0.26 -9.37
CA THR A 169 0.96 -0.40 -10.22
C THR A 169 1.61 -0.95 -11.49
N LEU A 170 1.12 -2.10 -11.94
CA LEU A 170 1.70 -2.91 -12.99
C LEU A 170 0.78 -3.00 -14.20
N ASN A 171 1.38 -3.13 -15.38
CA ASN A 171 0.68 -3.54 -16.60
C ASN A 171 0.49 -5.08 -16.63
N SER A 172 -0.20 -5.58 -17.66
CA SER A 172 -0.51 -7.01 -17.82
C SER A 172 0.72 -7.92 -17.94
N GLN A 173 1.88 -7.36 -18.29
CA GLN A 173 3.15 -8.08 -18.40
C GLN A 173 3.88 -8.19 -17.05
N GLY A 174 3.41 -7.52 -15.99
CA GLY A 174 4.09 -7.48 -14.70
C GLY A 174 5.20 -6.43 -14.62
N ARG A 175 5.23 -5.46 -15.56
CA ARG A 175 6.13 -4.29 -15.50
C ARG A 175 5.42 -3.11 -14.86
N ILE A 176 6.18 -2.17 -14.31
CA ILE A 176 5.63 -0.88 -13.86
C ILE A 176 4.95 -0.21 -15.06
N ARG A 177 3.87 0.56 -14.86
CA ARG A 177 3.07 1.13 -15.97
C ARG A 177 3.88 2.00 -16.95
N SER A 178 4.96 2.62 -16.50
CA SER A 178 6.00 3.28 -17.32
C SER A 178 6.78 2.36 -18.28
N GLY A 179 6.64 1.04 -18.15
CA GLY A 179 7.39 0.03 -18.86
C GLY A 179 8.65 -0.46 -18.13
N GLU A 180 8.97 0.13 -16.97
CA GLU A 180 10.18 -0.20 -16.21
C GLU A 180 10.15 -1.64 -15.67
N ASN A 181 11.30 -2.31 -15.71
CA ASN A 181 11.51 -3.63 -15.13
C ASN A 181 11.52 -3.55 -13.59
N VAL A 182 10.90 -4.52 -12.92
CA VAL A 182 10.77 -4.51 -11.44
C VAL A 182 12.09 -4.74 -10.71
N CYS A 183 13.02 -5.53 -11.27
CA CYS A 183 14.35 -5.74 -10.71
C CYS A 183 15.23 -4.50 -10.88
N ASP A 184 15.20 -3.87 -12.05
CA ASP A 184 15.92 -2.63 -12.31
C ASP A 184 15.42 -1.50 -11.42
N ALA A 185 14.09 -1.35 -11.32
CA ALA A 185 13.43 -0.40 -10.44
C ALA A 185 13.82 -0.62 -8.97
N ALA A 186 13.85 -1.87 -8.50
CA ALA A 186 14.25 -2.18 -7.13
C ALA A 186 15.70 -1.76 -6.86
N ARG A 187 16.64 -2.11 -7.75
CA ARG A 187 18.06 -1.72 -7.60
C ARG A 187 18.23 -0.20 -7.66
N GLU A 188 17.54 0.47 -8.58
CA GLU A 188 17.58 1.92 -8.70
C GLU A 188 17.06 2.62 -7.44
N LEU A 189 15.98 2.11 -6.83
CA LEU A 189 15.48 2.63 -5.55
C LEU A 189 16.46 2.37 -4.40
N LEU A 190 17.11 1.22 -4.34
CA LEU A 190 18.12 0.91 -3.32
C LEU A 190 19.34 1.84 -3.40
N ASP A 191 19.80 2.13 -4.62
CA ASP A 191 20.89 3.05 -4.89
C ASP A 191 20.49 4.48 -4.56
N PHE A 192 19.31 4.91 -5.04
CA PHE A 192 18.78 6.24 -4.76
C PHE A 192 18.64 6.49 -3.25
N THR A 193 18.06 5.52 -2.53
CA THR A 193 17.80 5.66 -1.09
C THR A 193 19.05 5.52 -0.23
N ALA A 194 20.16 4.98 -0.76
CA ALA A 194 21.46 5.03 -0.09
C ALA A 194 21.98 6.47 0.08
N GLY A 195 21.60 7.38 -0.83
CA GLY A 195 22.04 8.77 -0.86
C GLY A 195 21.12 9.75 -0.14
N ILE A 196 19.93 9.32 0.32
CA ILE A 196 18.97 10.19 1.02
C ILE A 196 19.00 9.92 2.52
N SER A 197 18.79 10.97 3.31
CA SER A 197 18.57 10.87 4.75
C SER A 197 17.12 11.18 5.08
N GLY A 198 16.66 10.91 6.30
CA GLY A 198 15.31 11.27 6.75
C GLY A 198 14.16 10.41 6.19
N ALA A 199 14.39 9.62 5.14
CA ALA A 199 13.46 8.61 4.63
C ALA A 199 14.20 7.29 4.40
N GLU A 200 13.69 6.21 4.98
CA GLU A 200 14.22 4.85 4.86
C GLU A 200 13.24 3.99 4.06
N LEU A 201 13.71 3.39 2.97
CA LEU A 201 12.91 2.45 2.20
C LEU A 201 12.79 1.12 2.97
N GLN A 202 11.59 0.83 3.45
CA GLN A 202 11.29 -0.36 4.23
C GLN A 202 10.86 -1.54 3.34
N ALA A 203 10.09 -1.26 2.29
CA ALA A 203 9.56 -2.29 1.42
C ALA A 203 9.24 -1.76 0.02
N ILE A 204 9.31 -2.67 -0.95
CA ILE A 204 8.79 -2.48 -2.30
C ILE A 204 7.59 -3.40 -2.48
N LEU A 205 6.46 -2.84 -2.88
CA LEU A 205 5.20 -3.56 -3.02
C LEU A 205 4.61 -3.39 -4.43
N PHE A 206 3.60 -4.19 -4.72
CA PHE A 206 2.81 -4.08 -5.94
C PHE A 206 1.32 -4.07 -5.61
N ASN A 207 0.60 -3.06 -6.10
CA ASN A 207 -0.80 -2.88 -5.78
C ASN A 207 -1.66 -2.36 -6.92
N CYS A 208 -2.97 -2.35 -6.69
CA CYS A 208 -4.00 -1.91 -7.63
C CYS A 208 -3.78 -2.44 -9.06
N SER A 209 -3.34 -3.69 -9.12
CA SER A 209 -3.01 -4.43 -10.34
C SER A 209 -3.71 -5.78 -10.27
N GLN A 210 -3.76 -6.48 -11.40
CA GLN A 210 -4.28 -7.84 -11.43
C GLN A 210 -3.38 -8.77 -10.59
N PRO A 211 -3.96 -9.70 -9.82
CA PRO A 211 -3.19 -10.69 -9.06
C PRO A 211 -2.16 -11.43 -9.91
N GLU A 212 -2.50 -11.73 -11.16
CA GLU A 212 -1.65 -12.42 -12.12
C GLU A 212 -0.42 -11.59 -12.53
N ALA A 213 -0.58 -10.28 -12.73
CA ALA A 213 0.52 -9.37 -13.05
C ALA A 213 1.50 -9.25 -11.86
N ILE A 214 0.96 -9.19 -10.65
CA ILE A 214 1.76 -9.19 -9.41
C ILE A 214 2.54 -10.51 -9.27
N CYS A 215 1.95 -11.67 -9.57
CA CYS A 215 2.68 -12.94 -9.59
C CYS A 215 3.85 -12.93 -10.58
N LYS A 216 3.72 -12.28 -11.74
CA LYS A 216 4.82 -12.16 -12.71
C LYS A 216 5.95 -11.31 -12.15
N ALA A 217 5.64 -10.14 -11.61
CA ALA A 217 6.61 -9.23 -11.01
C ALA A 217 7.37 -9.87 -9.84
N LEU A 218 6.65 -10.49 -8.90
CA LEU A 218 7.27 -11.16 -7.77
C LEU A 218 8.12 -12.35 -8.19
N ARG A 219 7.72 -13.10 -9.23
CA ARG A 219 8.54 -14.20 -9.78
C ARG A 219 9.83 -13.69 -10.39
N GLU A 220 9.78 -12.59 -11.15
CA GLU A 220 10.98 -11.97 -11.71
C GLU A 220 11.97 -11.54 -10.62
N LEU A 221 11.48 -10.92 -9.53
CA LEU A 221 12.29 -10.58 -8.36
C LEU A 221 12.80 -11.80 -7.59
N HIS A 222 12.01 -12.87 -7.53
CA HIS A 222 12.38 -14.12 -6.86
C HIS A 222 13.52 -14.83 -7.57
N ASP A 223 13.44 -14.90 -8.90
CA ASP A 223 14.39 -15.59 -9.78
C ASP A 223 15.71 -14.79 -9.96
N ASP A 224 15.69 -13.46 -9.77
CA ASP A 224 16.89 -12.62 -9.82
C ASP A 224 17.63 -12.59 -8.48
N GLU A 225 18.58 -13.51 -8.31
CA GLU A 225 19.37 -13.64 -7.06
C GLU A 225 20.11 -12.36 -6.67
N HIS A 226 20.57 -11.58 -7.64
CA HIS A 226 21.33 -10.35 -7.40
C HIS A 226 20.45 -9.27 -6.75
N THR A 227 19.26 -9.05 -7.29
CA THR A 227 18.29 -8.09 -6.77
C THR A 227 17.79 -8.55 -5.41
N ARG A 228 17.45 -9.84 -5.26
CA ARG A 228 17.05 -10.41 -3.97
C ARG A 228 18.14 -10.29 -2.90
N GLY A 229 19.39 -10.53 -3.27
CA GLY A 229 20.55 -10.32 -2.38
C GLY A 229 20.70 -8.86 -1.95
N SER A 230 20.52 -7.93 -2.89
CA SER A 230 20.60 -6.49 -2.65
C SER A 230 19.49 -6.02 -1.69
N LEU A 231 18.25 -6.44 -1.93
CA LEU A 231 17.10 -6.16 -1.06
C LEU A 231 17.35 -6.68 0.37
N ASN A 232 17.75 -7.94 0.51
CA ASN A 232 18.05 -8.56 1.80
C ASN A 232 19.18 -7.84 2.56
N SER A 233 20.26 -7.47 1.86
CA SER A 233 21.40 -6.78 2.48
C SER A 233 21.03 -5.40 3.05
N ARG A 234 19.98 -4.79 2.50
CA ARG A 234 19.45 -3.49 2.91
C ARG A 234 18.22 -3.61 3.81
N GLY A 235 17.78 -4.83 4.12
CA GLY A 235 16.58 -5.08 4.93
C GLY A 235 15.27 -4.65 4.26
N VAL A 236 15.27 -4.46 2.93
CA VAL A 236 14.08 -4.05 2.17
C VAL A 236 13.24 -5.26 1.84
N ARG A 237 11.99 -5.24 2.27
CA ARG A 237 11.06 -6.37 2.17
C ARG A 237 10.18 -6.24 0.92
N LEU A 238 9.50 -7.32 0.54
CA LEU A 238 8.56 -7.32 -0.59
C LEU A 238 7.11 -7.36 -0.11
N GLY A 239 6.19 -6.88 -0.94
CA GLY A 239 4.76 -6.98 -0.64
C GLY A 239 3.83 -6.92 -1.84
N ALA A 240 2.56 -7.25 -1.61
CA ALA A 240 1.54 -7.30 -2.65
C ALA A 240 0.13 -7.13 -2.10
N TYR A 241 -0.67 -6.29 -2.75
CA TYR A 241 -2.09 -6.12 -2.45
C TYR A 241 -2.88 -5.74 -3.71
N ALA A 242 -3.42 -6.76 -4.38
CA ALA A 242 -4.08 -6.62 -5.67
C ALA A 242 -5.49 -6.00 -5.56
N ASN A 243 -6.01 -5.55 -6.70
CA ASN A 243 -7.43 -5.26 -6.83
C ASN A 243 -8.20 -6.50 -7.32
N ARG A 244 -9.54 -6.45 -7.28
CA ARG A 244 -10.41 -7.40 -8.00
C ARG A 244 -11.17 -6.74 -9.15
N LEU A 245 -10.57 -5.73 -9.77
CA LEU A 245 -11.18 -5.03 -10.89
C LEU A 245 -10.99 -5.84 -12.18
N THR A 246 -11.89 -5.62 -13.14
CA THR A 246 -11.67 -6.04 -14.54
C THR A 246 -10.40 -5.38 -15.09
N VAL A 247 -9.87 -5.91 -16.20
CA VAL A 247 -8.62 -5.41 -16.81
C VAL A 247 -8.69 -3.88 -16.93
N ILE A 248 -7.67 -3.20 -16.38
CA ILE A 248 -7.51 -1.75 -16.48
C ILE A 248 -6.58 -1.48 -17.67
N PRO A 249 -7.10 -0.97 -18.81
CA PRO A 249 -6.29 -0.66 -19.98
C PRO A 249 -5.20 0.36 -19.66
N ASP A 250 -4.10 0.33 -20.43
CA ASP A 250 -2.96 1.24 -20.20
C ASP A 250 -3.33 2.73 -20.36
N GLU A 251 -4.30 3.05 -21.20
CA GLU A 251 -4.73 4.44 -21.44
C GLU A 251 -5.78 4.94 -20.44
N TRP A 252 -6.25 4.10 -19.51
CA TRP A 252 -7.37 4.41 -18.63
C TRP A 252 -7.06 5.50 -17.61
N ALA A 253 -7.98 6.45 -17.45
CA ALA A 253 -7.88 7.58 -16.55
C ALA A 253 -8.98 7.53 -15.49
N LEU A 254 -8.60 7.31 -14.22
CA LEU A 254 -9.57 7.20 -13.11
C LEU A 254 -10.40 8.48 -12.96
N ALA A 255 -9.75 9.64 -13.08
CA ALA A 255 -10.37 10.96 -12.93
C ALA A 255 -11.46 11.28 -13.99
N GLU A 256 -11.46 10.54 -15.11
CA GLU A 256 -12.39 10.74 -16.23
C GLU A 256 -13.56 9.75 -16.21
N SER A 257 -13.54 8.78 -15.29
CA SER A 257 -14.60 7.77 -15.16
C SER A 257 -15.68 8.18 -14.15
N SER A 258 -16.94 8.18 -14.58
CA SER A 258 -18.11 8.38 -13.72
C SER A 258 -18.77 7.07 -13.27
N GLU A 259 -18.43 5.96 -13.92
CA GLU A 259 -19.03 4.64 -13.70
C GLU A 259 -18.14 3.76 -12.82
N PRO A 260 -18.73 2.94 -11.92
CA PRO A 260 -17.97 1.96 -11.15
C PRO A 260 -17.22 0.99 -12.09
N GLN A 261 -15.92 0.82 -11.86
CA GLN A 261 -15.16 -0.16 -12.62
C GLN A 261 -15.65 -1.57 -12.27
N ALA A 262 -16.02 -2.34 -13.30
CA ALA A 262 -16.59 -3.67 -13.09
C ALA A 262 -15.63 -4.56 -12.31
N MET A 263 -16.16 -5.28 -11.32
CA MET A 263 -15.39 -6.20 -10.49
C MET A 263 -15.41 -7.60 -11.09
N ARG A 264 -14.27 -8.28 -11.02
CA ARG A 264 -14.12 -9.69 -11.36
C ARG A 264 -14.92 -10.54 -10.38
N THR A 265 -15.83 -11.35 -10.91
CA THR A 265 -16.62 -12.33 -10.13
C THR A 265 -15.83 -13.61 -9.88
N ASP A 266 -14.80 -13.87 -10.69
CA ASP A 266 -13.98 -15.07 -10.61
C ASP A 266 -12.92 -15.00 -9.51
N LEU A 267 -12.68 -13.81 -8.92
CA LEU A 267 -11.79 -13.58 -7.77
C LEU A 267 -12.56 -13.60 -6.44
N ALA A 268 -13.29 -14.68 -6.18
CA ALA A 268 -13.88 -14.93 -4.86
C ALA A 268 -12.79 -15.00 -3.77
N VAL A 269 -13.22 -14.89 -2.50
CA VAL A 269 -12.36 -14.81 -1.31
C VAL A 269 -11.28 -15.90 -1.26
N GLU A 270 -11.65 -17.14 -1.56
CA GLU A 270 -10.76 -18.29 -1.55
C GLU A 270 -9.72 -18.20 -2.68
N ARG A 271 -10.15 -17.82 -3.88
CA ARG A 271 -9.24 -17.69 -5.01
C ARG A 271 -8.26 -16.53 -4.82
N TYR A 272 -8.70 -15.41 -4.28
CA TYR A 272 -7.80 -14.32 -3.92
C TYR A 272 -6.73 -14.79 -2.92
N SER A 273 -7.12 -15.57 -1.93
CA SER A 273 -6.20 -16.11 -0.91
C SER A 273 -5.17 -17.09 -1.48
N ASN A 274 -5.50 -17.81 -2.56
CA ASN A 274 -4.53 -18.62 -3.30
C ASN A 274 -3.43 -17.75 -3.96
N PHE A 275 -3.79 -16.59 -4.51
CA PHE A 275 -2.80 -15.64 -5.02
C PHE A 275 -1.94 -15.08 -3.89
N VAL A 276 -2.54 -14.74 -2.75
CA VAL A 276 -1.79 -14.28 -1.56
C VAL A 276 -0.78 -15.34 -1.12
N SER A 277 -1.17 -16.62 -1.07
CA SER A 277 -0.24 -17.72 -0.75
C SER A 277 0.91 -17.80 -1.75
N GLN A 278 0.63 -17.69 -3.05
CA GLN A 278 1.67 -17.67 -4.09
C GLN A 278 2.61 -16.48 -3.93
N TRP A 279 2.10 -15.28 -3.62
CA TRP A 279 2.96 -14.11 -3.38
C TRP A 279 3.90 -14.33 -2.21
N ILE A 280 3.42 -14.94 -1.12
CA ILE A 280 4.24 -15.27 0.05
C ILE A 280 5.32 -16.30 -0.31
N GLU A 281 5.00 -17.31 -1.10
CA GLU A 281 5.99 -18.27 -1.63
C GLU A 281 7.06 -17.59 -2.49
N LEU A 282 6.67 -16.56 -3.24
CA LEU A 282 7.58 -15.72 -4.02
C LEU A 282 8.34 -14.67 -3.19
N GLY A 283 8.12 -14.61 -1.87
CA GLY A 283 8.88 -13.76 -0.95
C GLY A 283 8.16 -12.52 -0.45
N ALA A 284 6.86 -12.35 -0.73
CA ALA A 284 6.09 -11.25 -0.16
C ALA A 284 5.91 -11.40 1.37
N GLU A 285 6.21 -10.34 2.09
CA GLU A 285 6.10 -10.26 3.56
C GLU A 285 5.03 -9.25 4.01
N PHE A 286 4.59 -8.37 3.12
CA PHE A 286 3.41 -7.54 3.31
C PHE A 286 2.32 -7.98 2.32
N VAL A 287 1.14 -8.34 2.81
CA VAL A 287 0.02 -8.74 1.95
C VAL A 287 -1.26 -8.03 2.35
N GLY A 288 -2.18 -7.78 1.42
CA GLY A 288 -3.46 -7.15 1.73
C GLY A 288 -4.41 -7.08 0.53
N GLY A 289 -5.25 -6.07 0.50
CA GLY A 289 -6.20 -5.80 -0.57
C GLY A 289 -6.18 -4.37 -1.09
N CYS A 290 -6.57 -4.18 -2.34
CA CYS A 290 -6.81 -2.86 -2.93
C CYS A 290 -8.28 -2.74 -3.38
N CYS A 291 -8.57 -2.06 -4.49
CA CYS A 291 -9.94 -1.83 -4.96
C CYS A 291 -10.77 -3.12 -5.06
N GLY A 292 -11.94 -3.10 -4.43
CA GLY A 292 -12.88 -4.22 -4.35
C GLY A 292 -12.56 -5.26 -3.26
N ILE A 293 -11.41 -5.22 -2.61
CA ILE A 293 -11.08 -6.21 -1.57
C ILE A 293 -11.56 -5.72 -0.20
N GLY A 294 -12.68 -6.27 0.28
CA GLY A 294 -13.32 -5.90 1.54
C GLY A 294 -12.81 -6.64 2.78
N PRO A 295 -13.33 -6.33 3.99
CA PRO A 295 -12.95 -6.95 5.25
C PRO A 295 -13.07 -8.48 5.26
N GLU A 296 -14.02 -9.05 4.51
CA GLU A 296 -14.21 -10.49 4.38
C GLU A 296 -12.99 -11.20 3.75
N TYR A 297 -12.31 -10.54 2.79
CA TYR A 297 -11.07 -11.04 2.20
C TYR A 297 -9.93 -10.98 3.21
N ILE A 298 -9.81 -9.84 3.92
CA ILE A 298 -8.78 -9.64 4.94
C ILE A 298 -8.94 -10.66 6.07
N ALA A 299 -10.17 -10.95 6.50
CA ALA A 299 -10.45 -11.97 7.51
C ALA A 299 -10.07 -13.38 7.04
N ASN A 300 -10.29 -13.70 5.76
CA ASN A 300 -9.88 -14.99 5.21
C ASN A 300 -8.35 -15.11 5.12
N ILE A 301 -7.67 -14.06 4.66
CA ILE A 301 -6.20 -14.02 4.63
C ILE A 301 -5.64 -14.15 6.06
N HIS A 302 -6.23 -13.47 7.04
CA HIS A 302 -5.83 -13.56 8.43
C HIS A 302 -5.90 -15.01 8.94
N LYS A 303 -7.04 -15.70 8.73
CA LYS A 303 -7.20 -17.12 9.11
C LYS A 303 -6.19 -18.03 8.40
N MET A 304 -5.97 -17.80 7.11
CA MET A 304 -4.97 -18.53 6.32
C MET A 304 -3.56 -18.38 6.90
N LEU A 305 -3.16 -17.15 7.24
CA LEU A 305 -1.84 -16.87 7.81
C LEU A 305 -1.65 -17.51 9.19
N GLN A 306 -2.69 -17.51 10.04
CA GLN A 306 -2.68 -18.21 11.33
C GLN A 306 -2.52 -19.72 11.15
N GLY A 307 -3.28 -20.32 10.23
CA GLY A 307 -3.19 -21.75 9.93
C GLY A 307 -1.81 -22.17 9.40
N GLN A 308 -1.07 -21.25 8.77
CA GLN A 308 0.30 -21.46 8.29
C GLN A 308 1.38 -21.12 9.34
N GLY A 309 1.00 -20.68 10.54
CA GLY A 309 1.95 -20.24 11.58
C GLY A 309 2.75 -18.99 11.19
N ARG A 310 2.21 -18.17 10.29
CA ARG A 310 2.83 -16.92 9.80
C ARG A 310 2.38 -15.68 10.57
N ARG A 311 1.37 -15.80 11.44
CA ARG A 311 0.88 -14.78 12.37
C ARG A 311 0.36 -15.43 13.64
#